data_AF-A0A845DQ43-F1
#
_entry.id   AF-A0A845DQ43-F1
#
_cell.length_a   1.000
_cell.length_b   1.000
_cell.length_c   1.000
_cell.angle_alpha   90.00
_cell.angle_beta   90.00
_cell.angle_gamma   90.00
#
_symmetry.space_group_name_H-M   'P 1'
#
loop_
_entity.id
_entity.type
_entity.pdbx_description
1 polymer ?
#
loop_
_entity_poly.entity_id
_entity_poly.type
_entity_poly.pdbx_seq_one_letter_code
_entity_poly.pdbx_strand_id
1 'polypeptide(L)'
;MHHKSCRKDDHSDVDVITCSCCVTGLANIITNRFRCGDTIGVTFFVEEGAGIFVGRYRGLEDYVLEIDDLLVPGTTSFIPLCDIGSVEKGLPLQEEPMQISKVTRNTP
;
A
#
# COMPACT_ATOMS: atom_id res chain seq x y z
N MET A 1 6.28 -19.79 19.49
CA MET A 1 5.43 -19.03 18.54
C MET A 1 5.13 -19.94 17.35
N HIS A 2 3.91 -20.45 17.25
CA HIS A 2 3.51 -21.34 16.16
C HIS A 2 2.96 -20.52 14.99
N HIS A 3 3.72 -20.40 13.90
CA HIS A 3 3.19 -19.91 12.62
C HIS A 3 2.25 -20.97 12.04
N LYS A 4 0.94 -20.69 12.00
CA LYS A 4 0.00 -21.48 11.21
C LYS A 4 0.12 -21.04 9.75
N SER A 5 0.52 -21.97 8.88
CA SER A 5 0.53 -21.81 7.43
C SER A 5 -0.91 -21.68 6.93
N CYS A 6 -1.20 -20.63 6.15
CA CYS A 6 -2.47 -20.48 5.45
C CYS A 6 -2.60 -21.63 4.44
N ARG A 7 -3.45 -22.62 4.75
CA ARG A 7 -3.78 -23.68 3.80
C ARG A 7 -4.54 -23.07 2.63
N LYS A 8 -4.04 -23.31 1.41
CA LYS A 8 -4.77 -23.04 0.17
C LYS A 8 -5.80 -24.16 0.03
N ASP A 9 -7.06 -23.85 0.32
CA ASP A 9 -8.16 -24.74 -0.04
C ASP A 9 -8.49 -24.47 -1.51
N ASP A 10 -8.27 -25.50 -2.31
CA ASP A 10 -8.43 -25.54 -3.76
C ASP A 10 -9.88 -25.98 -4.05
N HIS A 11 -10.80 -25.02 -4.21
CA HIS A 11 -12.12 -25.30 -4.77
C HIS A 11 -12.65 -24.11 -5.57
N SER A 12 -12.86 -24.39 -6.86
CA SER A 12 -13.63 -23.64 -7.83
C SER A 12 -15.06 -23.38 -7.36
N ASP A 13 -15.40 -22.13 -7.08
CA ASP A 13 -16.43 -21.36 -7.79
C ASP A 13 -16.62 -20.02 -7.08
N VAL A 14 -16.86 -19.01 -7.91
CA VAL A 14 -17.04 -17.58 -7.66
C VAL A 14 -17.79 -17.27 -6.35
N ASP A 15 -17.05 -16.99 -5.30
CA ASP A 15 -17.43 -16.02 -4.29
C ASP A 15 -16.16 -15.52 -3.62
N VAL A 16 -16.09 -14.21 -3.44
CA VAL A 16 -14.97 -13.49 -2.83
C VAL A 16 -14.93 -13.84 -1.34
N ILE A 17 -14.55 -15.06 -1.01
CA ILE A 17 -14.00 -15.40 0.29
C ILE A 17 -12.56 -14.89 0.25
N THR A 18 -12.40 -13.56 0.17
CA THR A 18 -11.16 -12.93 0.58
C THR A 18 -10.97 -13.36 2.02
N CYS A 19 -10.10 -14.37 2.20
CA CYS A 19 -9.83 -14.97 3.49
C CYS A 19 -9.65 -13.83 4.50
N SER A 20 -10.42 -13.83 5.58
CA SER A 20 -10.29 -12.88 6.69
C SER A 20 -8.81 -12.69 7.12
N CYS A 21 -7.97 -13.70 6.89
CA CYS A 21 -6.52 -13.66 7.07
C CYS A 21 -5.78 -12.64 6.18
N CYS A 22 -6.15 -12.47 4.91
CA CYS A 22 -5.50 -11.53 3.99
C CYS A 22 -5.80 -10.08 4.41
N VAL A 23 -7.06 -9.78 4.71
CA VAL A 23 -7.50 -8.46 5.16
C VAL A 23 -6.89 -8.11 6.52
N THR A 24 -6.89 -9.04 7.47
CA THR A 24 -6.28 -8.83 8.80
C THR A 24 -4.76 -8.67 8.71
N GLY A 25 -4.09 -9.46 7.86
CA GLY A 25 -2.66 -9.34 7.62
C GLY A 25 -2.29 -7.98 7.02
N LEU A 26 -3.05 -7.53 6.01
CA LEU A 26 -2.85 -6.24 5.37
C LEU A 26 -3.10 -5.08 6.33
N ALA A 27 -4.18 -5.13 7.12
CA ALA A 27 -4.47 -4.15 8.16
C ALA A 27 -3.33 -4.01 9.17
N ASN A 28 -2.77 -5.13 9.63
CA ASN A 28 -1.63 -5.14 10.54
C ASN A 28 -0.38 -4.53 9.90
N ILE A 29 -0.12 -4.80 8.61
CA ILE A 29 1.01 -4.18 7.90
C ILE A 29 0.82 -2.67 7.83
N ILE A 30 -0.35 -2.20 7.39
CA ILE A 30 -0.65 -0.78 7.23
C ILE A 30 -0.49 -0.05 8.56
N THR A 31 -1.14 -0.54 9.61
CA THR A 31 -1.13 0.07 10.95
C THR A 31 0.28 0.18 11.53
N ASN A 32 1.14 -0.80 11.29
CA ASN A 32 2.51 -0.81 11.84
C ASN A 32 3.53 -0.04 11.00
N ARG A 33 3.24 0.20 9.71
CA ARG A 33 4.23 0.73 8.75
C ARG A 33 3.93 2.15 8.31
N PHE A 34 2.68 2.61 8.37
CA PHE A 34 2.27 3.92 7.88
C PHE A 34 1.92 4.86 9.03
N ARG A 35 2.17 6.15 8.80
CA ARG A 35 1.80 7.28 9.64
C ARG A 35 1.00 8.26 8.81
N CYS A 36 0.06 8.96 9.44
CA CYS A 36 -0.74 9.99 8.76
C CYS A 36 0.18 10.96 7.99
N GLY A 37 -0.15 11.20 6.72
CA GLY A 37 0.63 12.01 5.78
C GLY A 37 1.65 11.23 4.94
N ASP A 38 1.96 9.98 5.28
CA ASP A 38 2.87 9.15 4.48
C ASP A 38 2.33 8.96 3.06
N THR A 39 3.22 9.02 2.07
CA THR A 39 2.88 8.62 0.71
C THR A 39 2.55 7.13 0.67
N ILE A 40 1.37 6.80 0.15
CA ILE A 40 0.91 5.43 -0.02
C ILE A 40 0.54 5.18 -1.48
N GLY A 41 1.11 4.11 -2.04
CA GLY A 41 0.67 3.48 -3.27
C GLY A 41 -0.34 2.39 -2.95
N VAL A 42 -1.41 2.31 -3.73
CA VAL A 42 -2.42 1.25 -3.65
C VAL A 42 -2.65 0.65 -5.02
N THR A 43 -2.66 -0.68 -5.06
CA THR A 43 -2.96 -1.44 -6.28
C THR A 43 -4.32 -2.10 -6.15
N PHE A 44 -5.19 -1.87 -7.13
CA PHE A 44 -6.49 -2.53 -7.28
C PHE A 44 -6.42 -3.54 -8.42
N PHE A 45 -6.95 -4.74 -8.21
CA PHE A 45 -7.17 -5.69 -9.29
C PHE A 45 -8.58 -5.49 -9.87
N VAL A 46 -8.66 -5.33 -11.19
CA VAL A 46 -9.92 -5.24 -11.95
C VAL A 46 -9.95 -6.38 -12.97
N GLU A 47 -11.13 -6.73 -13.49
CA GLU A 47 -11.35 -7.93 -14.32
C GLU A 47 -10.34 -8.10 -15.48
N GLU A 48 -9.87 -6.98 -16.06
CA GLU A 48 -8.94 -6.99 -17.19
C GLU A 48 -7.59 -6.30 -16.90
N GLY A 49 -7.24 -6.02 -15.64
CA GLY A 49 -5.99 -5.32 -15.34
C GLY A 49 -5.74 -4.97 -13.88
N ALA A 50 -4.79 -4.06 -13.67
CA ALA A 50 -4.48 -3.51 -12.35
C ALA A 50 -4.37 -1.98 -12.44
N GLY A 51 -5.03 -1.29 -11.51
CA GLY A 51 -4.92 0.15 -11.34
C GLY A 51 -4.00 0.48 -10.17
N ILE A 52 -2.98 1.31 -10.39
CA ILE A 52 -2.07 1.77 -9.34
C ILE A 52 -2.28 3.26 -9.13
N PHE A 53 -2.54 3.65 -7.89
CA PHE A 53 -2.77 5.03 -7.50
C PHE A 53 -1.90 5.41 -6.32
N VAL A 54 -1.57 6.69 -6.20
CA VAL A 54 -0.74 7.23 -5.12
C VAL A 54 -1.48 8.38 -4.46
N GLY A 55 -1.53 8.36 -3.13
CA GLY A 55 -2.10 9.44 -2.34
C GLY A 55 -1.35 9.59 -1.01
N ARG A 56 -2.00 10.26 -0.05
CA ARG A 56 -1.48 10.43 1.31
C ARG A 56 -2.31 9.60 2.28
N TYR A 57 -1.65 8.67 2.98
CA TYR A 57 -2.29 7.85 3.99
C TYR A 57 -2.84 8.73 5.10
N ARG A 58 -4.12 8.58 5.41
CA ARG A 58 -4.79 9.32 6.49
C ARG A 58 -4.99 8.43 7.70
N GLY A 59 -5.53 7.23 7.49
CA GLY A 59 -5.86 6.31 8.56
C GLY A 59 -6.42 4.99 8.05
N LEU A 60 -6.66 4.08 8.99
CA LEU A 60 -7.32 2.81 8.76
C LEU A 60 -8.30 2.58 9.93
N GLU A 61 -9.59 2.53 9.63
CA GLU A 61 -10.66 2.30 10.61
C GLU A 61 -11.59 1.22 10.08
N ASP A 62 -11.92 0.22 10.90
CA ASP A 62 -12.82 -0.90 10.54
C ASP A 62 -12.51 -1.57 9.18
N TYR A 63 -11.22 -1.74 8.87
CA TYR A 63 -10.72 -2.29 7.60
C TYR A 63 -11.06 -1.44 6.36
N VAL A 64 -11.33 -0.15 6.56
CA VAL A 64 -11.48 0.87 5.52
C VAL A 64 -10.27 1.79 5.55
N LEU A 65 -9.52 1.79 4.46
CA LEU A 65 -8.34 2.63 4.26
C LEU A 65 -8.77 4.03 3.81
N GLU A 66 -8.32 5.03 4.54
CA GLU A 66 -8.53 6.44 4.21
C GLU A 66 -7.29 7.02 3.54
N ILE A 67 -7.46 7.57 2.33
CA ILE A 67 -6.36 8.16 1.55
C ILE A 67 -6.79 9.51 0.98
N ASP A 68 -6.02 10.55 1.29
CA ASP A 68 -6.21 11.87 0.70
C ASP A 68 -5.53 11.96 -0.68
N ASP A 69 -6.12 12.74 -1.59
CA ASP A 69 -5.60 13.07 -2.93
C ASP A 69 -5.32 11.86 -3.84
N LEU A 70 -6.03 10.74 -3.66
CA LEU A 70 -5.79 9.50 -4.42
C LEU A 70 -6.15 9.61 -5.91
N LEU A 71 -7.31 10.20 -6.22
CA LEU A 71 -7.82 10.37 -7.59
C LEU A 71 -7.98 11.85 -7.95
N VAL A 72 -8.50 12.65 -7.01
CA VAL A 72 -8.77 14.07 -7.20
C VAL A 72 -8.14 14.83 -6.03
N PRO A 73 -7.31 15.86 -6.29
CA PRO A 73 -6.74 16.69 -5.23
C PRO A 73 -7.82 17.35 -4.38
N GLY A 74 -7.62 17.39 -3.07
CA GLY A 74 -8.56 17.92 -2.07
C GLY A 74 -9.66 16.95 -1.63
N THR A 75 -9.60 15.68 -2.05
CA THR A 75 -10.62 14.67 -1.69
C THR A 75 -10.03 13.54 -0.85
N THR A 76 -10.87 12.91 -0.03
CA THR A 76 -10.54 11.71 0.75
C THR A 76 -11.26 10.51 0.14
N SER A 77 -10.51 9.47 -0.19
CA SER A 77 -11.03 8.17 -0.65
C SER A 77 -11.14 7.21 0.52
N PHE A 78 -12.24 6.46 0.58
CA PHE A 78 -12.53 5.45 1.59
C PHE A 78 -12.62 4.09 0.89
N ILE A 79 -11.67 3.21 1.18
CA ILE A 79 -11.46 1.99 0.39
C ILE A 79 -11.47 0.76 1.30
N PRO A 80 -12.40 -0.19 1.10
CA PRO A 80 -12.36 -1.47 1.80
C PRO A 80 -11.08 -2.24 1.47
N LEU A 81 -10.40 -2.79 2.49
CA LEU A 81 -9.18 -3.56 2.28
C LEU A 81 -9.38 -4.84 1.45
N CYS A 82 -10.62 -5.34 1.32
CA CYS A 82 -10.93 -6.48 0.46
C CYS A 82 -10.74 -6.20 -1.04
N ASP A 83 -10.77 -4.93 -1.42
CA ASP A 83 -10.65 -4.50 -2.82
C ASP A 83 -9.20 -4.14 -3.19
N ILE A 84 -8.29 -4.17 -2.21
CA ILE A 84 -6.89 -3.80 -2.37
C ILE A 84 -6.04 -5.06 -2.59
N GLY A 85 -5.34 -5.09 -3.71
CA GLY A 85 -4.39 -6.13 -4.06
C GLY A 85 -3.06 -6.01 -3.32
N SER A 86 -2.52 -4.80 -3.22
CA SER A 86 -1.29 -4.49 -2.48
C SER A 86 -1.22 -3.03 -2.05
N VAL A 87 -0.34 -2.76 -1.08
CA VAL A 87 0.01 -1.40 -0.65
C VAL A 87 1.52 -1.22 -0.64
N GLU A 88 1.98 -0.08 -1.11
CA GLU A 88 3.38 0.30 -1.15
C GLU A 88 3.61 1.59 -0.37
N LYS A 89 4.63 1.63 0.49
CA LYS A 89 5.03 2.85 1.18
C LYS A 89 6.02 3.61 0.31
N GLY A 90 5.70 4.85 -0.05
CA GLY A 90 6.62 5.72 -0.77
C GLY A 90 7.83 6.07 0.09
N LEU A 91 8.99 6.29 -0.54
CA LEU A 91 10.10 6.95 0.14
C LEU A 91 9.69 8.40 0.44
N PRO A 92 10.05 8.97 1.59
CA PRO A 92 9.94 10.40 1.77
C PRO A 92 10.71 11.06 0.64
N LEU A 93 10.04 11.96 -0.10
CA LEU A 93 10.68 12.72 -1.16
C LEU A 93 11.89 13.42 -0.52
N GLN A 94 13.09 13.17 -1.06
CA GLN A 94 14.26 13.93 -0.63
C GLN A 94 13.95 15.41 -0.90
N GLU A 95 13.96 16.22 0.15
CA GLU A 95 13.73 17.67 0.04
C GLU A 95 14.83 18.36 -0.80
N GLU A 96 16.00 17.71 -0.93
CA GLU A 96 17.10 18.19 -1.74
C GLU A 96 17.37 17.27 -2.94
N PRO A 97 17.58 17.82 -4.15
CA PRO A 97 17.99 17.03 -5.29
C PRO A 97 19.32 16.34 -5.01
N MET A 98 19.42 15.08 -5.42
CA MET A 98 20.62 14.25 -5.27
C MET A 98 21.86 15.00 -5.79
N GLN A 99 22.72 15.49 -4.88
CA GLN A 99 23.93 16.19 -5.26
C GLN A 99 24.98 15.19 -5.73
N ILE A 100 25.25 15.16 -7.03
CA ILE A 100 26.39 14.40 -7.59
C ILE A 100 27.66 15.17 -7.24
N SER A 101 28.35 14.76 -6.19
CA SER A 101 29.67 15.30 -5.86
C SER A 101 30.67 14.83 -6.91
N LYS A 102 31.23 15.77 -7.69
CA LYS A 102 32.34 15.47 -8.60
C LYS A 102 33.55 15.04 -7.77
N VAL A 103 33.88 13.75 -7.81
CA VAL A 103 35.15 13.24 -7.28
C VAL A 103 36.28 13.84 -8.12
N THR A 104 36.90 14.90 -7.61
CA THR A 104 38.14 15.42 -8.16
C THR A 104 39.25 14.46 -7.74
N ARG A 105 39.63 13.57 -8.66
CA ARG A 105 40.85 12.77 -8.52
C ARG A 105 42.04 13.72 -8.69
N ASN A 106 42.58 14.20 -7.58
CA ASN A 106 43.92 14.77 -7.58
C ASN A 106 44.89 13.59 -7.77
N THR A 107 45.42 13.49 -8.98
CA THR A 107 46.50 12.54 -9.29
C THR A 107 47.81 13.25 -8.91
N PRO A 108 48.74 12.57 -8.20
CA PRO A 108 49.98 13.17 -7.69
C PRO A 108 50.92 13.69 -8.78
#